data_AF-A0A821MU86-F1
#
_entry.id   AF-A0A821MU86-F1
#
_cell.length_a   1.000
_cell.length_b   1.000
_cell.length_c   1.000
_cell.angle_alpha   90.00
_cell.angle_beta   90.00
_cell.angle_gamma   90.00
#
_symmetry.space_group_name_H-M   'P 1'
#
loop_
_entity.id
_entity.type
_entity.pdbx_description
1 polymer ?
#
loop_
_entity_poly.entity_id
_entity_poly.type
_entity_poly.pdbx_seq_one_letter_code
_entity_poly.pdbx_strand_id
1 'polypeptide(L)'
;KHPVMFGIFLPDDDCDDYDHIIPAVGIRYRYSDVYDPDDKLTFYDLYSPRAFERCLSEETMASTRADMSTINIRGERIPLITDYGIAITGVRDKDRVTLLVHLAVSARDEPDPVINEKSREMDGIVTVSNLTIGNTYVLLRYASYKFTPIEGDANNFINSFFDVKHEFIADNSTYIYKDPKKIPSKGSVYYRCVLKPDVDQNSSE
;
A
#
# COMPACT_ATOMS: atom_id res chain seq x y z
N LYS A 1 1.89 -15.44 -4.01
CA LYS A 1 2.26 -14.42 -5.02
C LYS A 1 1.30 -13.26 -4.86
N HIS A 2 1.76 -12.13 -4.33
CA HIS A 2 0.91 -10.96 -4.19
C HIS A 2 0.97 -10.18 -5.52
N PRO A 3 -0.16 -9.74 -6.07
CA PRO A 3 -0.13 -8.82 -7.20
C PRO A 3 0.58 -7.55 -6.73
N VAL A 4 1.53 -7.12 -7.55
CA VAL A 4 2.29 -5.89 -7.32
C VAL A 4 1.63 -4.82 -8.18
N MET A 5 1.21 -3.73 -7.55
CA MET A 5 0.70 -2.56 -8.25
C MET A 5 1.59 -1.37 -7.91
N PHE A 6 1.61 -0.34 -8.74
CA PHE A 6 2.32 0.90 -8.45
C PHE A 6 1.57 2.10 -9.01
N GLY A 7 1.67 3.22 -8.30
CA GLY A 7 1.11 4.50 -8.71
C GLY A 7 2.02 5.18 -9.72
N ILE A 8 1.44 5.83 -10.72
CA ILE A 8 2.15 6.57 -11.75
C ILE A 8 1.60 7.99 -11.92
N PHE A 9 2.46 8.89 -12.37
CA PHE A 9 2.07 10.16 -12.97
C PHE A 9 1.79 9.97 -14.46
N LEU A 10 0.66 10.50 -14.90
CA LEU A 10 0.29 10.74 -16.28
C LEU A 10 0.70 12.17 -16.67
N PRO A 11 1.18 12.39 -17.91
CA PRO A 11 1.68 13.69 -18.35
C PRO A 11 0.59 14.75 -18.57
N ASP A 12 -0.69 14.37 -18.57
CA ASP A 12 -1.84 15.23 -18.89
C ASP A 12 -2.77 15.51 -17.70
N ASP A 13 -2.32 15.20 -16.47
CA ASP A 13 -3.07 15.47 -15.23
C ASP A 13 -2.27 16.38 -14.27
N ASP A 14 -2.99 17.31 -13.65
CA ASP A 14 -2.48 18.35 -12.74
C ASP A 14 -2.68 17.98 -11.26
N CYS A 15 -3.06 16.73 -10.96
CA CYS A 15 -3.18 16.25 -9.59
C CYS A 15 -1.82 16.29 -8.86
N ASP A 16 -1.78 16.87 -7.65
CA ASP A 16 -0.58 16.84 -6.80
C ASP A 16 -0.21 15.41 -6.33
N ASP A 17 -1.11 14.44 -6.52
CA ASP A 17 -0.99 13.03 -6.16
C ASP A 17 -0.66 12.15 -7.39
N TYR A 18 -0.51 10.83 -7.28
CA TYR A 18 -0.42 9.95 -8.47
C TYR A 18 -1.77 9.88 -9.21
N ASP A 19 -1.74 9.67 -10.53
CA ASP A 19 -2.95 9.73 -11.38
C ASP A 19 -3.55 8.37 -11.65
N HIS A 20 -2.72 7.32 -11.64
CA HIS A 20 -3.16 6.00 -12.07
C HIS A 20 -2.43 4.90 -11.32
N ILE A 21 -3.11 3.76 -11.13
CA ILE A 21 -2.53 2.54 -10.53
C ILE A 21 -2.46 1.48 -11.62
N ILE A 22 -1.28 0.90 -11.83
CA ILE A 22 -1.07 -0.12 -12.84
C ILE A 22 -0.43 -1.38 -12.26
N PRO A 23 -0.75 -2.58 -12.80
CA PRO A 23 -0.16 -3.82 -12.36
C PRO A 23 1.26 -3.99 -12.90
N ALA A 24 2.21 -4.29 -12.01
CA ALA A 24 3.47 -4.90 -12.41
C ALA A 24 3.24 -6.40 -12.69
N VAL A 25 3.61 -6.84 -13.89
CA VAL A 25 3.42 -8.22 -14.35
C VAL A 25 4.73 -9.00 -14.44
N GLY A 26 5.87 -8.34 -14.24
CA GLY A 26 7.18 -8.97 -14.19
C GLY A 26 8.25 -8.02 -13.68
N ILE A 27 9.33 -8.62 -13.18
CA ILE A 27 10.58 -7.92 -12.92
C ILE A 27 11.72 -8.77 -13.49
N ARG A 28 12.58 -8.14 -14.30
CA ARG A 28 13.81 -8.75 -14.78
C ARG A 28 14.95 -8.17 -13.95
N TYR A 29 15.43 -8.97 -13.02
CA TYR A 29 16.48 -8.58 -12.10
C TYR A 29 17.83 -9.17 -12.49
N ARG A 30 18.92 -8.45 -12.19
CA ARG A 30 20.29 -8.97 -12.30
C ARG A 30 20.69 -9.79 -11.08
N TYR A 31 20.31 -9.33 -9.89
CA TYR A 31 20.58 -9.97 -8.61
C TYR A 31 19.27 -10.18 -7.86
N SER A 32 19.09 -11.33 -7.20
CA SER A 32 17.82 -11.68 -6.55
C SER A 32 17.65 -11.07 -5.15
N ASP A 33 18.72 -10.54 -4.59
CA ASP A 33 18.84 -10.12 -3.20
C ASP A 33 19.29 -8.66 -3.03
N VAL A 34 19.59 -7.97 -4.14
CA VAL A 34 20.06 -6.59 -4.15
C VAL A 34 19.29 -5.82 -5.21
N TYR A 35 18.88 -4.60 -4.86
CA TYR A 35 18.31 -3.65 -5.81
C TYR A 35 19.38 -3.21 -6.82
N ASP A 36 19.11 -3.41 -8.11
CA ASP A 36 19.96 -2.90 -9.19
C ASP A 36 19.16 -1.86 -10.00
N PRO A 37 19.68 -0.63 -10.20
CA PRO A 37 18.99 0.39 -10.99
C PRO A 37 18.75 -0.01 -12.46
N ASP A 38 19.49 -0.99 -12.99
CA ASP A 38 19.28 -1.55 -14.34
C ASP A 38 18.20 -2.64 -14.38
N ASP A 39 17.66 -3.07 -13.24
CA ASP A 39 16.55 -4.02 -13.19
C ASP A 39 15.36 -3.44 -13.94
N LYS A 40 14.61 -4.29 -14.64
CA LYS A 40 13.48 -3.84 -15.46
C LYS A 40 12.15 -4.28 -14.89
N LEU A 41 11.25 -3.32 -14.68
CA LEU A 41 9.85 -3.60 -14.39
C LEU A 41 9.06 -3.76 -15.69
N THR A 42 8.28 -4.83 -15.77
CA THR A 42 7.31 -5.06 -16.84
C THR A 42 5.91 -4.77 -16.33
N PHE A 43 5.12 -4.00 -17.09
CA PHE A 43 3.76 -3.60 -16.71
C PHE A 43 2.86 -3.38 -17.93
N TYR A 44 1.56 -3.26 -17.71
CA TYR A 44 0.60 -2.78 -18.72
C TYR A 44 0.09 -1.40 -18.28
N ASP A 45 0.02 -0.46 -19.21
CA ASP A 45 -0.52 0.89 -19.00
C ASP A 45 -2.07 0.91 -18.95
N LEU A 46 -2.72 -0.24 -19.13
CA LEU A 46 -4.17 -0.45 -19.21
C LEU A 46 -4.87 0.20 -20.43
N TYR A 47 -4.13 0.88 -21.30
CA TYR A 47 -4.64 1.48 -22.54
C TYR A 47 -4.15 0.74 -23.80
N SER A 48 -2.96 0.16 -23.72
CA SER A 48 -2.30 -0.58 -24.79
C SER A 48 -2.34 -2.09 -24.50
N PRO A 49 -2.57 -2.93 -25.52
CA PRO A 49 -2.48 -4.38 -25.36
C PRO A 49 -1.02 -4.87 -25.24
N ARG A 50 -0.03 -3.97 -25.26
CA ARG A 50 1.40 -4.31 -25.19
C ARG A 50 1.93 -4.05 -23.78
N ALA A 51 2.76 -4.97 -23.30
CA ALA A 51 3.54 -4.74 -22.10
C ALA A 51 4.64 -3.70 -22.35
N PHE A 52 4.93 -2.89 -21.35
CA PHE A 52 6.03 -1.93 -21.31
C PHE A 52 7.11 -2.45 -20.38
N GLU A 53 8.36 -2.10 -20.68
CA GLU A 53 9.50 -2.32 -19.78
C GLU A 53 10.19 -0.98 -19.48
N ARG A 54 10.59 -0.78 -18.22
CA ARG A 54 11.37 0.38 -17.76
C ARG A 54 12.44 -0.07 -16.78
N CYS A 55 13.62 0.55 -16.83
CA CYS A 55 14.64 0.34 -15.81
C CYS A 55 14.18 0.98 -14.49
N LEU A 56 14.55 0.42 -13.34
CA LEU A 56 14.16 0.96 -12.03
C LEU A 56 14.92 2.23 -11.64
N SER A 57 15.96 2.60 -12.38
CA SER A 57 16.77 3.78 -12.08
C SER A 57 15.91 5.06 -11.93
N GLU A 58 16.33 5.92 -11.00
CA GLU A 58 15.63 7.17 -10.71
C GLU A 58 15.47 8.04 -11.98
N GLU A 59 16.46 8.04 -12.87
CA GLU A 59 16.42 8.81 -14.12
C GLU A 59 15.38 8.30 -15.14
N THR A 60 15.00 7.02 -15.05
CA THR A 60 14.17 6.37 -16.08
C THR A 60 12.81 5.89 -15.60
N MET A 61 12.55 5.82 -14.29
CA MET A 61 11.25 5.40 -13.78
C MET A 61 10.69 6.34 -12.71
N ALA A 62 11.51 6.95 -11.88
CA ALA A 62 11.05 7.91 -10.89
C ALA A 62 10.98 9.33 -11.47
N SER A 63 10.03 10.15 -11.04
CA SER A 63 9.95 11.55 -11.46
C SER A 63 9.18 12.39 -10.44
N THR A 64 9.29 13.72 -10.53
CA THR A 64 8.40 14.64 -9.83
C THR A 64 7.23 15.07 -10.73
N ARG A 65 6.13 15.55 -10.14
CA ARG A 65 5.02 16.12 -10.93
C ARG A 65 5.49 17.29 -11.80
N ALA A 66 6.38 18.13 -11.27
CA ALA A 66 6.94 19.26 -12.00
C ALA A 66 7.69 18.80 -13.27
N ASP A 67 8.44 17.70 -13.19
CA ASP A 67 9.16 17.15 -14.34
C ASP A 67 8.21 16.57 -15.40
N MET A 68 7.12 15.93 -14.98
CA MET A 68 6.10 15.36 -15.87
C MET A 68 5.32 16.43 -16.65
N SER A 69 5.08 17.60 -16.03
CA SER A 69 4.35 18.72 -16.66
C SER A 69 5.20 19.55 -17.64
N THR A 70 6.53 19.53 -17.49
CA THR A 70 7.43 20.46 -18.20
C THR A 70 8.19 19.82 -19.36
N ILE A 71 8.23 18.49 -19.41
CA ILE A 71 9.01 17.75 -20.39
C ILE A 71 8.06 16.86 -21.20
N ASN A 72 8.30 16.77 -22.52
CA ASN A 72 7.66 15.81 -23.42
C ASN A 72 8.16 14.36 -23.12
N ILE A 73 8.16 13.98 -21.84
CA ILE A 73 8.53 12.65 -21.35
C ILE A 73 7.37 11.75 -21.73
N ARG A 74 7.59 10.96 -22.79
CA ARG A 74 6.67 9.89 -23.12
C ARG A 74 6.87 8.76 -22.13
N GLY A 75 5.86 8.53 -21.29
CA GLY A 75 5.73 7.31 -20.50
C GLY A 75 5.40 7.56 -19.04
N GLU A 76 4.79 6.55 -18.46
CA GLU A 76 4.36 6.46 -17.08
C GLU A 76 5.58 6.47 -16.13
N ARG A 77 5.55 7.31 -15.09
CA ARG A 77 6.62 7.47 -14.09
C ARG A 77 6.09 7.26 -12.69
N ILE A 78 6.86 6.64 -11.81
CA ILE A 78 6.51 6.52 -10.38
C ILE A 78 6.90 7.80 -9.62
N PRO A 79 6.15 8.19 -8.58
CA PRO A 79 6.49 9.32 -7.73
C PRO A 79 7.88 9.18 -7.08
N LEU A 80 8.79 10.14 -7.32
CA LEU A 80 10.16 10.11 -6.78
C LEU A 80 10.22 10.38 -5.28
N ILE A 81 9.47 11.37 -4.81
CA ILE A 81 9.62 11.91 -3.44
C ILE A 81 8.49 11.50 -2.49
N THR A 82 7.43 10.87 -2.99
CA THR A 82 6.27 10.50 -2.19
C THR A 82 6.04 8.99 -2.23
N ASP A 83 6.15 8.36 -1.06
CA ASP A 83 5.83 6.95 -0.88
C ASP A 83 4.35 6.79 -0.51
N TYR A 84 3.53 6.37 -1.47
CA TYR A 84 2.10 6.16 -1.27
C TYR A 84 1.76 4.85 -0.55
N GLY A 85 2.77 4.08 -0.12
CA GLY A 85 2.59 2.72 0.39
C GLY A 85 2.16 1.73 -0.69
N ILE A 86 2.26 2.11 -1.97
CA ILE A 86 1.97 1.26 -3.13
C ILE A 86 3.29 0.56 -3.50
N ALA A 87 3.41 -0.70 -3.11
CA ALA A 87 4.70 -1.35 -3.13
C ALA A 87 4.93 -2.19 -4.39
N ILE A 88 5.99 -1.86 -5.11
CA ILE A 88 6.58 -2.74 -6.14
C ILE A 88 7.19 -4.01 -5.49
N THR A 89 7.65 -3.89 -4.24
CA THR A 89 8.41 -4.92 -3.51
C THR A 89 7.69 -5.50 -2.28
N GLY A 90 6.43 -5.12 -2.03
CA GLY A 90 5.64 -5.53 -0.86
C GLY A 90 5.58 -4.49 0.27
N VAL A 91 4.75 -4.75 1.29
CA VAL A 91 4.51 -3.79 2.40
C VAL A 91 5.84 -3.31 3.00
N ARG A 92 6.01 -1.98 3.07
CA ARG A 92 7.18 -1.36 3.71
C ARG A 92 7.08 -1.51 5.23
N ASP A 93 7.77 -2.52 5.72
CA ASP A 93 7.87 -2.93 7.12
C ASP A 93 9.30 -3.44 7.34
N LYS A 94 10.21 -2.49 7.56
CA LYS A 94 11.66 -2.74 7.56
C LYS A 94 12.06 -3.79 8.60
N ASP A 95 11.41 -3.75 9.75
CA ASP A 95 11.69 -4.62 10.89
C ASP A 95 10.84 -5.90 10.90
N ARG A 96 9.97 -6.07 9.89
CA ARG A 96 9.11 -7.25 9.66
C ARG A 96 8.22 -7.58 10.86
N VAL A 97 7.71 -6.55 11.53
CA VAL A 97 6.86 -6.69 12.74
C VAL A 97 5.37 -6.81 12.42
N THR A 98 4.97 -6.48 11.20
CA THR A 98 3.58 -6.48 10.76
C THR A 98 3.17 -7.82 10.15
N LEU A 99 1.92 -8.20 10.40
CA LEU A 99 1.32 -9.42 9.84
C LEU A 99 0.72 -9.17 8.46
N LEU A 100 0.51 -10.25 7.71
CA LEU A 100 -0.17 -10.19 6.42
C LEU A 100 -1.64 -9.80 6.62
N VAL A 101 -2.01 -8.68 6.03
CA VAL A 101 -3.38 -8.15 6.02
C VAL A 101 -3.89 -8.08 4.58
N HIS A 102 -5.12 -8.57 4.37
CA HIS A 102 -5.83 -8.49 3.10
C HIS A 102 -7.15 -7.74 3.26
N LEU A 103 -7.42 -6.78 2.39
CA LEU A 103 -8.70 -6.04 2.35
C LEU A 103 -9.53 -6.52 1.16
N ALA A 104 -10.78 -6.89 1.42
CA ALA A 104 -11.82 -7.04 0.42
C ALA A 104 -12.86 -5.93 0.59
N VAL A 105 -13.32 -5.35 -0.51
CA VAL A 105 -14.37 -4.32 -0.52
C VAL A 105 -15.62 -4.82 -1.23
N SER A 106 -16.79 -4.30 -0.84
CA SER A 106 -18.10 -4.71 -1.39
C SER A 106 -18.37 -4.28 -2.83
N ALA A 107 -17.63 -3.28 -3.33
CA ALA A 107 -17.71 -2.80 -4.71
C ALA A 107 -16.29 -2.64 -5.27
N ARG A 108 -16.14 -2.84 -6.57
CA ARG A 108 -14.82 -2.77 -7.26
C ARG A 108 -14.81 -1.77 -8.41
N ASP A 109 -15.94 -1.14 -8.67
CA ASP A 109 -16.15 -0.23 -9.78
C ASP A 109 -15.78 1.18 -9.33
N GLU A 110 -14.93 1.84 -10.11
CA GLU A 110 -14.58 3.24 -9.91
C GLU A 110 -15.75 4.14 -10.36
N PRO A 111 -16.03 5.25 -9.66
CA PRO A 111 -17.00 6.23 -10.14
C PRO A 111 -16.57 6.79 -11.50
N ASP A 112 -17.48 6.89 -12.47
CA ASP A 112 -17.19 7.50 -13.77
C ASP A 112 -17.18 9.04 -13.67
N PRO A 113 -16.00 9.68 -13.78
CA PRO A 113 -15.90 11.13 -13.69
C PRO A 113 -16.52 11.85 -14.91
N VAL A 114 -16.61 11.19 -16.08
CA VAL A 114 -17.14 11.78 -17.33
C VAL A 114 -18.63 12.13 -17.17
N ILE A 115 -19.35 11.32 -16.40
CA ILE A 115 -20.78 11.55 -16.11
C ILE A 115 -21.01 12.13 -14.70
N ASN A 116 -19.98 12.65 -14.04
CA ASN A 116 -20.04 13.17 -12.67
C ASN A 116 -20.62 12.16 -11.66
N GLU A 117 -20.26 10.89 -11.78
CA GLU A 117 -20.69 9.89 -10.81
C GLU A 117 -20.10 10.21 -9.43
N LYS A 118 -20.94 10.14 -8.41
CA LYS A 118 -20.51 10.45 -7.03
C LYS A 118 -19.73 9.28 -6.43
N SER A 119 -18.79 9.62 -5.55
CA SER A 119 -18.17 8.63 -4.67
C SER A 119 -19.24 7.81 -3.94
N ARG A 120 -18.99 6.52 -3.84
CA ARG A 120 -19.82 5.56 -3.11
C ARG A 120 -19.10 5.08 -1.87
N GLU A 121 -19.87 4.68 -0.87
CA GLU A 121 -19.37 4.10 0.37
C GLU A 121 -19.31 2.58 0.23
N MET A 122 -18.16 1.99 0.56
CA MET A 122 -17.91 0.54 0.45
C MET A 122 -17.76 -0.09 1.83
N ASP A 123 -18.24 -1.32 1.98
CA ASP A 123 -17.95 -2.15 3.14
C ASP A 123 -16.56 -2.77 3.00
N GLY A 124 -15.77 -2.72 4.08
CA GLY A 124 -14.46 -3.35 4.16
C GLY A 124 -14.49 -4.64 4.98
N ILE A 125 -13.90 -5.71 4.45
CA ILE A 125 -13.59 -6.94 5.18
C ILE A 125 -12.08 -7.11 5.18
N VAL A 126 -11.50 -7.08 6.36
CA VAL A 126 -10.07 -7.24 6.59
C VAL A 126 -9.80 -8.66 7.10
N THR A 127 -8.89 -9.35 6.44
CA THR A 127 -8.41 -10.67 6.85
C THR A 127 -6.96 -10.56 7.30
N VAL A 128 -6.69 -10.91 8.55
CA VAL A 128 -5.32 -11.03 9.08
C VAL A 128 -4.94 -12.51 9.05
N SER A 129 -3.73 -12.82 8.59
CA SER A 129 -3.22 -14.19 8.47
C SER A 129 -1.93 -14.39 9.26
N ASN A 130 -1.52 -15.66 9.43
CA ASN A 130 -0.31 -16.08 10.15
C ASN A 130 -0.34 -15.72 11.65
N LEU A 131 -1.52 -15.83 12.25
CA LEU A 131 -1.71 -15.61 13.69
C LEU A 131 -1.32 -16.85 14.48
N THR A 132 -0.81 -16.62 15.68
CA THR A 132 -0.56 -17.65 16.69
C THR A 132 -1.71 -17.61 17.70
N ILE A 133 -2.38 -18.76 17.87
CA ILE A 133 -3.51 -18.89 18.80
C ILE A 133 -3.07 -18.53 20.23
N GLY A 134 -3.90 -17.76 20.93
CA GLY A 134 -3.67 -17.31 22.31
C GLY A 134 -2.94 -15.97 22.42
N ASN A 135 -2.28 -15.51 21.35
CA ASN A 135 -1.62 -14.21 21.35
C ASN A 135 -2.64 -13.06 21.16
N THR A 136 -2.33 -11.91 21.76
CA THR A 136 -3.09 -10.67 21.56
C THR A 136 -2.48 -9.87 20.42
N TYR A 137 -3.32 -9.37 19.53
CA TYR A 137 -2.92 -8.58 18.36
C TYR A 137 -3.64 -7.24 18.34
N VAL A 138 -3.06 -6.28 17.62
CA VAL A 138 -3.63 -4.96 17.40
C VAL A 138 -3.74 -4.72 15.90
N LEU A 139 -4.97 -4.62 15.38
CA LEU A 139 -5.28 -4.15 14.04
C LEU A 139 -5.48 -2.63 14.06
N LEU A 140 -4.75 -1.94 13.21
CA LEU A 140 -4.69 -0.49 13.10
C LEU A 140 -5.17 -0.07 11.71
N ARG A 141 -6.06 0.90 11.66
CA ARG A 141 -6.54 1.53 10.43
C ARG A 141 -6.05 2.97 10.37
N TYR A 142 -5.58 3.40 9.22
CA TYR A 142 -5.07 4.74 8.97
C TYR A 142 -5.83 5.39 7.81
N ALA A 143 -6.19 6.65 8.00
CA ALA A 143 -6.84 7.47 6.97
C ALA A 143 -5.85 7.99 5.90
N SER A 144 -4.54 7.82 6.12
CA SER A 144 -3.51 8.27 5.19
C SER A 144 -2.22 7.49 5.38
N TYR A 145 -1.52 7.22 4.27
CA TYR A 145 -0.18 6.62 4.28
C TYR A 145 0.83 7.49 5.05
N LYS A 146 0.62 8.81 5.11
CA LYS A 146 1.50 9.76 5.81
C LYS A 146 1.59 9.49 7.32
N PHE A 147 0.61 8.80 7.88
CA PHE A 147 0.57 8.42 9.30
C PHE A 147 0.95 6.97 9.54
N THR A 148 1.19 6.19 8.48
CA THR A 148 1.53 4.76 8.59
C THR A 148 3.02 4.62 8.86
N PRO A 149 3.45 4.09 10.01
CA PRO A 149 4.86 3.85 10.26
C PRO A 149 5.46 2.85 9.26
N ILE A 150 6.74 3.03 8.94
CA ILE A 150 7.50 2.19 8.00
C ILE A 150 8.66 1.43 8.66
N GLU A 151 8.96 1.76 9.91
CA GLU A 151 10.01 1.18 10.73
C GLU A 151 9.63 1.28 12.22
N GLY A 152 10.34 0.54 13.06
CA GLY A 152 10.12 0.45 14.49
C GLY A 152 9.50 -0.87 14.92
N ASP A 153 9.41 -1.05 16.24
CA ASP A 153 8.81 -2.24 16.85
C ASP A 153 7.27 -2.16 16.87
N ALA A 154 6.60 -3.18 17.41
CA ALA A 154 5.15 -3.17 17.53
C ALA A 154 4.60 -1.97 18.31
N ASN A 155 5.33 -1.43 19.30
CA ASN A 155 4.91 -0.25 20.05
C ASN A 155 4.96 1.01 19.20
N ASN A 156 5.89 1.14 18.25
CA ASN A 156 5.88 2.23 17.27
C ASN A 156 4.56 2.27 16.49
N PHE A 157 4.05 1.11 16.06
CA PHE A 157 2.75 1.03 15.40
C PHE A 157 1.60 1.31 16.37
N ILE A 158 1.59 0.68 17.55
CA ILE A 158 0.51 0.81 18.54
C ILE A 158 0.37 2.26 19.07
N ASN A 159 1.46 3.03 19.11
CA ASN A 159 1.47 4.42 19.57
C ASN A 159 1.42 5.45 18.43
N SER A 160 1.30 4.99 17.18
CA SER A 160 1.20 5.87 16.01
C SER A 160 -0.18 6.56 15.92
N PHE A 161 -0.31 7.51 14.98
CA PHE A 161 -1.58 8.19 14.73
C PHE A 161 -2.47 7.36 13.80
N PHE A 162 -3.45 6.65 14.37
CA PHE A 162 -4.43 5.84 13.64
C PHE A 162 -5.85 6.40 13.79
N ASP A 163 -6.78 5.99 12.93
CA ASP A 163 -8.19 6.36 13.00
C ASP A 163 -9.06 5.33 13.73
N VAL A 164 -8.63 4.06 13.78
CA VAL A 164 -9.24 2.95 14.51
C VAL A 164 -8.13 2.03 15.00
N LYS A 165 -8.27 1.62 16.26
CA LYS A 165 -7.49 0.56 16.89
C LYS A 165 -8.44 -0.54 17.35
N HIS A 166 -8.15 -1.76 16.95
CA HIS A 166 -8.93 -2.94 17.29
C HIS A 166 -8.02 -4.02 17.88
N GLU A 167 -8.18 -4.30 19.16
CA GLU A 167 -7.43 -5.37 19.84
C GLU A 167 -8.25 -6.67 19.84
N PHE A 168 -7.58 -7.80 19.58
CA PHE A 168 -8.22 -9.11 19.59
C PHE A 168 -7.24 -10.20 20.02
N ILE A 169 -7.78 -11.28 20.60
CA ILE A 169 -7.01 -12.50 20.89
C ILE A 169 -7.26 -13.47 19.75
N ALA A 170 -6.20 -14.03 19.17
CA ALA A 170 -6.34 -15.01 18.10
C ALA A 170 -6.86 -16.34 18.66
N ASP A 171 -8.00 -16.79 18.15
CA ASP A 171 -8.56 -18.13 18.37
C ASP A 171 -8.29 -19.08 17.19
N ASN A 172 -7.76 -18.54 16.08
CA ASN A 172 -7.41 -19.27 14.87
C ASN A 172 -6.17 -18.63 14.21
N SER A 173 -5.62 -19.26 13.16
CA SER A 173 -4.50 -18.74 12.37
C SER A 173 -4.88 -17.57 11.45
N THR A 174 -6.18 -17.29 11.34
CA THR A 174 -6.73 -16.16 10.59
C THR A 174 -7.79 -15.44 11.42
N TYR A 175 -7.92 -14.12 11.21
CA TYR A 175 -8.93 -13.30 11.86
C TYR A 175 -9.66 -12.46 10.82
N ILE A 176 -10.99 -12.43 10.90
CA ILE A 176 -11.84 -11.64 10.01
C ILE A 176 -12.41 -10.47 10.78
N TYR A 177 -12.06 -9.26 10.35
CA TYR A 177 -12.55 -8.00 10.86
C TYR A 177 -13.46 -7.34 9.82
N LYS A 178 -14.68 -7.00 10.22
CA LYS A 178 -15.58 -6.17 9.40
C LYS A 178 -15.34 -4.71 9.79
N ASP A 179 -14.81 -3.90 8.88
CA ASP A 179 -14.56 -2.48 9.16
C ASP A 179 -15.90 -1.78 9.42
N PRO A 180 -16.13 -1.24 10.64
CA PRO A 180 -17.35 -0.50 10.93
C PRO A 180 -17.40 0.85 10.21
N LYS A 181 -16.25 1.36 9.75
CA LYS A 181 -16.17 2.58 8.94
C LYS A 181 -16.26 2.22 7.47
N LYS A 182 -17.13 2.92 6.75
CA LYS A 182 -17.18 2.80 5.30
C LYS A 182 -15.91 3.36 4.66
N ILE A 183 -15.56 2.80 3.51
CA ILE A 183 -14.43 3.23 2.71
C ILE A 183 -14.99 3.98 1.49
N PRO A 184 -14.77 5.31 1.37
CA PRO A 184 -15.21 6.04 0.20
C PRO A 184 -14.41 5.59 -1.03
N SER A 185 -15.09 5.40 -2.16
CA SER A 185 -14.44 5.01 -3.42
C SER A 185 -13.47 6.06 -3.96
N LYS A 186 -13.54 7.30 -3.47
CA LYS A 186 -12.59 8.39 -3.77
C LYS A 186 -11.50 8.59 -2.72
N GLY A 187 -11.32 7.65 -1.80
CA GLY A 187 -10.36 7.78 -0.69
C GLY A 187 -9.44 6.59 -0.57
N SER A 188 -8.49 6.69 0.37
CA SER A 188 -7.56 5.64 0.71
C SER A 188 -7.65 5.30 2.19
N VAL A 189 -7.43 4.02 2.50
CA VAL A 189 -7.34 3.51 3.87
C VAL A 189 -6.23 2.48 3.92
N TYR A 190 -5.50 2.46 5.03
CA TYR A 190 -4.36 1.57 5.20
C TYR A 190 -4.54 0.75 6.46
N TYR A 191 -4.12 -0.50 6.41
CA TYR A 191 -4.19 -1.42 7.54
C TYR A 191 -2.81 -1.96 7.89
N ARG A 192 -2.54 -2.03 9.19
CA ARG A 192 -1.40 -2.77 9.76
C ARG A 192 -1.90 -3.58 10.93
N CYS A 193 -1.40 -4.81 11.06
CA CYS A 193 -1.64 -5.62 12.24
C CYS A 193 -0.30 -5.99 12.86
N VAL A 194 -0.18 -5.85 14.17
CA VAL A 194 1.03 -6.21 14.93
C VAL A 194 0.68 -7.09 16.12
N LEU A 195 1.64 -7.90 16.56
CA LEU A 195 1.56 -8.58 17.85
C LEU A 195 1.57 -7.52 18.96
N LYS A 196 0.64 -7.59 19.92
CA LYS A 196 0.69 -6.73 21.09
C LYS A 196 1.80 -7.25 22.01
N PRO A 197 2.84 -6.46 22.32
CA PRO A 197 3.83 -6.87 23.29
C PRO A 197 3.16 -7.13 24.63
N ASP A 198 3.59 -8.18 25.33
CA ASP A 198 3.18 -8.39 26.71
C ASP A 198 3.61 -7.16 27.53
N VAL A 199 2.73 -6.68 28.39
CA VAL A 199 3.14 -5.68 29.39
C VAL A 199 4.04 -6.43 30.36
N ASP A 200 5.36 -6.17 30.30
CA ASP A 200 6.30 -6.69 31.29
C ASP A 200 5.74 -6.44 32.69
N GLN A 201 5.38 -7.51 33.40
CA GLN A 201 4.95 -7.42 34.80
C GLN A 201 6.12 -7.12 35.76
N ASN A 202 7.28 -6.73 35.24
CA ASN A 202 8.53 -6.55 36.00
C ASN A 202 8.91 -5.06 36.19
N SER A 203 7.95 -4.20 36.50
CA SER A 203 8.23 -2.91 37.13
C SER A 203 7.69 -2.90 38.55
N SER A 204 8.30 -3.71 39.41
CA SER A 204 8.11 -3.71 40.87
C SER A 204 9.37 -4.28 41.53
N GLU A 205 10.42 -3.47 41.60
CA GLU A 205 11.43 -3.55 42.66
C GLU A 205 11.62 -2.16 43.27
#